data_AF-A0A7X6A999-F1
#
_entry.id   AF-A0A7X6A999-F1
#
_cell.length_a   1.000
_cell.length_b   1.000
_cell.length_c   1.000
_cell.angle_alpha   90.00
_cell.angle_beta   90.00
_cell.angle_gamma   90.00
#
_symmetry.space_group_name_H-M   'P 1'
#
loop_
_entity.id
_entity.type
_entity.pdbx_description
1 polymer ?
#
loop_
_entity_poly.entity_id
_entity_poly.type
_entity_poly.pdbx_seq_one_letter_code
_entity_poly.pdbx_strand_id
1 'polypeptide(L)'
;MRDQVDQTPGLLPDLEELCRIHDIGLDLIDRSHDLDDLLDRVLDEYQTRLGDMRPDTLDGEPDDETEAKKLRALVMFASQAAALKEKAVAAEERRRVERLALVMRTLSVLSHKINNPLTTLIGRSQMLRSSAGDPAVVKASEAIEESSKRIASYIKELSAVVREGREESLDRLLDTERPEVECKRG
;
A
#
# COMPACT_ATOMS: atom_id res chain seq x y z
N MET A 1 33.28 45.14 -36.70
CA MET A 1 32.95 43.89 -35.98
C MET A 1 32.00 44.28 -34.87
N ARG A 2 30.69 44.10 -35.09
CA ARG A 2 29.65 44.32 -34.08
C ARG A 2 29.15 42.94 -33.69
N ASP A 3 29.30 42.61 -32.42
CA ASP A 3 28.70 41.43 -31.78
C ASP A 3 27.18 41.54 -31.90
N GLN A 4 26.59 40.70 -32.74
CA GLN A 4 25.17 40.37 -32.66
C GLN A 4 25.03 39.41 -31.49
N VAL A 5 24.65 39.96 -30.34
CA VAL A 5 24.09 39.18 -29.24
C VAL A 5 22.74 38.67 -29.74
N ASP A 6 22.76 37.42 -30.18
CA ASP A 6 21.58 36.64 -30.54
C ASP A 6 20.70 36.50 -29.29
N GLN A 7 19.72 37.41 -29.19
CA GLN A 7 18.68 37.35 -28.17
C GLN A 7 17.75 36.21 -28.56
N THR A 8 18.06 35.00 -28.09
CA THR A 8 17.12 33.89 -28.10
C THR A 8 15.87 34.34 -27.31
N PRO A 9 14.72 34.55 -27.96
CA PRO A 9 13.51 34.97 -27.27
C PRO A 9 13.12 33.91 -26.25
N GLY A 10 12.62 34.37 -25.10
CA GLY A 10 12.44 33.61 -23.86
C GLY A 10 11.92 32.17 -24.05
N LEU A 11 12.73 31.23 -23.57
CA LEU A 11 12.59 29.78 -23.62
C LEU A 11 11.39 29.18 -22.85
N LEU A 12 10.57 29.99 -22.18
CA LEU A 12 9.55 29.52 -21.25
C LEU A 12 8.13 29.72 -21.82
N PRO A 13 7.18 28.82 -21.50
CA PRO A 13 5.76 29.05 -21.80
C PRO A 13 5.32 30.39 -21.20
N ASP A 14 4.34 31.04 -21.84
CA ASP A 14 3.74 32.24 -21.26
C ASP A 14 3.12 31.88 -19.89
N LEU A 15 3.24 32.80 -18.93
CA LEU A 15 2.76 32.63 -17.57
C LEU A 15 1.25 32.34 -17.56
N GLU A 16 0.50 32.95 -18.48
CA GLU A 16 -0.93 32.72 -18.62
C GLU A 16 -1.26 31.25 -18.95
N GLU A 17 -0.48 30.62 -19.83
CA GLU A 17 -0.68 29.22 -20.21
C GLU A 17 -0.27 28.26 -19.09
N LEU A 18 0.79 28.59 -18.36
CA LEU A 18 1.18 27.88 -17.13
C LEU A 18 0.07 27.93 -16.07
N CYS A 19 -0.52 29.11 -15.82
CA CYS A 19 -1.62 29.27 -14.89
C CYS A 19 -2.85 28.46 -15.31
N ARG A 20 -3.20 28.48 -16.61
CA ARG A 20 -4.32 27.68 -17.13
C ARG A 20 -4.11 26.18 -16.95
N ILE A 21 -2.90 25.68 -17.23
CA ILE A 21 -2.56 24.26 -17.03
C ILE A 21 -2.66 23.89 -15.55
N HIS A 22 -2.16 24.76 -14.67
CA HIS A 22 -2.22 24.57 -13.23
C HIS A 22 -3.66 24.48 -12.72
N ASP A 23 -4.54 25.40 -13.15
CA ASP A 23 -5.94 25.43 -12.72
C ASP A 23 -6.71 24.18 -13.16
N ILE A 24 -6.42 23.69 -14.38
CA ILE A 24 -6.97 22.43 -14.87
C ILE A 24 -6.44 21.26 -14.03
N GLY A 25 -5.16 21.26 -13.68
CA GLY A 25 -4.58 20.27 -12.77
C GLY A 25 -5.26 20.24 -11.40
N LEU A 26 -5.57 21.41 -10.83
CA LEU A 26 -6.29 21.49 -9.56
C LEU A 26 -7.74 20.99 -9.67
N ASP A 27 -8.46 21.36 -10.73
CA ASP A 27 -9.83 20.91 -10.97
C ASP A 27 -9.89 19.38 -11.18
N LEU A 28 -8.90 18.79 -11.85
CA LEU A 28 -8.77 17.34 -11.97
C LEU A 28 -8.55 16.67 -10.62
N ILE A 29 -7.66 17.22 -9.78
CA ILE A 29 -7.39 16.72 -8.42
C ILE A 29 -8.66 16.76 -7.56
N ASP A 30 -9.41 17.87 -7.58
CA ASP A 30 -10.60 18.05 -6.75
C ASP A 30 -11.74 17.10 -7.15
N ARG A 31 -11.83 16.71 -8.43
CA ARG A 31 -12.90 15.84 -8.93
C ARG A 31 -12.57 14.35 -8.82
N SER A 32 -11.32 14.00 -8.54
CA SER A 32 -10.88 12.60 -8.52
C SER A 32 -10.98 11.98 -7.14
N HIS A 33 -11.49 10.74 -7.09
CA HIS A 33 -11.80 10.06 -5.82
C HIS A 33 -10.64 9.22 -5.30
N ASP A 34 -9.74 8.82 -6.20
CA ASP A 34 -8.51 8.11 -5.93
C ASP A 34 -7.44 8.47 -6.98
N LEU A 35 -6.25 7.88 -6.81
CA LEU A 35 -5.10 8.16 -7.66
C LEU A 35 -5.27 7.63 -9.09
N ASP A 36 -5.96 6.50 -9.26
CA ASP A 36 -6.13 5.86 -10.56
C ASP A 36 -7.12 6.67 -11.40
N ASP A 37 -8.25 7.08 -10.82
CA ASP A 37 -9.22 8.00 -11.43
C ASP A 37 -8.60 9.37 -11.77
N LEU A 38 -7.69 9.88 -10.94
CA LEU A 38 -6.92 11.09 -11.27
C LEU A 38 -6.01 10.87 -12.48
N LEU A 39 -5.31 9.73 -12.51
CA LEU A 39 -4.37 9.43 -13.59
C LEU A 39 -5.11 9.28 -14.92
N ASP A 40 -6.23 8.56 -14.93
CA ASP A 40 -7.04 8.35 -16.14
C ASP A 40 -7.54 9.68 -16.69
N ARG A 41 -8.06 10.57 -15.85
CA ARG A 41 -8.53 11.89 -16.30
C ARG A 41 -7.40 12.80 -16.77
N VAL A 42 -6.24 12.74 -16.12
CA VAL A 42 -5.05 13.44 -16.61
C VAL A 42 -4.70 12.91 -18.01
N LEU A 43 -4.66 11.59 -18.20
CA LEU A 43 -4.37 10.96 -19.50
C LEU A 43 -5.40 11.31 -20.58
N ASP A 44 -6.69 11.38 -20.24
CA ASP A 44 -7.74 11.81 -21.16
C ASP A 44 -7.58 13.27 -21.59
N GLU A 45 -7.27 14.16 -20.64
CA GLU A 45 -6.96 15.57 -20.92
C GLU A 45 -5.70 15.69 -21.80
N TYR A 46 -4.70 14.84 -21.57
CA TYR A 46 -3.52 14.71 -22.40
C TYR A 46 -3.84 14.30 -23.83
N GLN A 47 -4.61 13.23 -24.00
CA GLN A 47 -5.01 12.72 -25.30
C GLN A 47 -5.82 13.75 -26.08
N THR A 48 -6.71 14.47 -25.39
CA THR A 48 -7.51 15.57 -25.97
C THR A 48 -6.59 16.65 -26.52
N ARG A 49 -5.62 17.13 -25.72
CA ARG A 49 -4.68 18.18 -26.15
C ARG A 49 -3.70 17.73 -27.23
N LEU A 50 -3.33 16.45 -27.23
CA LEU A 50 -2.53 15.84 -28.30
C LEU A 50 -3.33 15.77 -29.60
N GLY A 51 -4.62 15.43 -29.53
CA GLY A 51 -5.53 15.41 -30.68
C GLY A 51 -5.74 16.78 -31.31
N ASP A 52 -5.62 17.86 -30.53
CA ASP A 52 -5.72 19.24 -31.00
C ASP A 52 -4.44 19.75 -31.70
N MET A 53 -3.32 19.01 -31.61
CA MET A 53 -2.07 19.36 -32.29
C MET A 53 -2.00 18.75 -33.69
N ARG A 54 -1.29 19.42 -34.62
CA ARG A 54 -1.07 18.87 -35.96
C ARG A 54 -0.21 17.60 -35.86
N PRO A 55 -0.52 16.54 -36.63
CA PRO A 55 0.24 15.29 -36.59
C PRO A 55 1.72 15.49 -36.96
N ASP A 56 1.98 16.36 -37.93
CA ASP A 56 3.32 16.63 -38.48
C ASP A 56 4.25 17.29 -37.44
N THR A 57 3.70 17.93 -36.41
CA THR A 57 4.47 18.58 -35.34
C THR A 57 5.09 17.59 -34.35
N LEU A 58 4.63 16.33 -34.35
CA LEU A 58 5.16 15.30 -33.44
C LEU A 58 6.43 14.63 -33.99
N ASP A 59 6.58 14.61 -35.32
CA ASP A 59 7.68 13.96 -36.03
C ASP A 59 8.73 14.95 -36.58
N GLY A 60 8.48 16.27 -36.50
CA GLY A 60 9.31 17.34 -37.06
C GLY A 60 9.63 18.49 -36.09
N GLU A 61 10.46 19.45 -36.52
CA GLU A 61 10.61 20.71 -35.78
C GLU A 61 9.30 21.51 -35.90
N PRO A 62 8.77 22.06 -34.81
CA PRO A 62 7.54 22.85 -34.85
C PRO A 62 7.72 24.06 -35.78
N ASP A 63 6.84 24.18 -36.77
CA ASP A 63 6.87 25.25 -37.78
C ASP A 63 6.58 26.64 -37.18
N ASP A 64 5.94 26.69 -36.00
CA ASP A 64 5.61 27.91 -35.28
C ASP A 64 5.97 27.84 -33.78
N GLU A 65 6.34 29.00 -33.22
CA GLU A 65 6.74 29.18 -31.83
C GLU A 65 5.61 28.82 -30.86
N THR A 66 4.35 29.01 -31.27
CA THR A 66 3.16 28.64 -30.49
C THR A 66 3.08 27.13 -30.27
N GLU A 67 3.31 26.34 -31.32
CA GLU A 67 3.29 24.87 -31.23
C GLU A 67 4.45 24.36 -30.38
N ALA A 68 5.64 24.98 -30.51
CA ALA A 68 6.79 24.67 -29.66
C ALA A 68 6.52 24.94 -28.16
N LYS A 69 5.81 26.03 -27.83
CA LYS A 69 5.41 26.35 -26.44
C LYS A 69 4.41 25.33 -25.88
N LYS A 70 3.41 24.93 -26.67
CA LYS A 70 2.43 23.89 -26.30
C LYS A 70 3.11 22.54 -26.05
N LEU A 71 3.99 22.12 -26.96
CA LEU A 71 4.72 20.86 -26.81
C LEU A 71 5.59 20.87 -25.55
N ARG A 72 6.30 21.96 -25.27
CA ARG A 72 7.08 22.11 -24.03
C ARG A 72 6.21 22.06 -22.77
N ALA A 73 5.08 22.76 -22.77
CA ALA A 73 4.17 22.76 -21.63
C ALA A 73 3.59 21.36 -21.37
N LEU A 74 3.25 20.64 -22.44
CA LEU A 74 2.77 19.26 -22.39
C LEU A 74 3.82 18.30 -21.80
N VAL A 75 5.06 18.38 -22.27
CA VAL A 75 6.20 17.57 -21.80
C VAL A 75 6.51 17.86 -20.32
N MET A 76 6.48 19.13 -19.92
CA MET A 76 6.73 19.52 -18.53
C MET A 76 5.64 18.99 -17.60
N PHE A 77 4.36 19.13 -17.98
CA PHE A 77 3.26 18.56 -17.23
C PHE A 77 3.41 17.03 -17.13
N ALA A 78 3.94 16.37 -18.18
CA ALA A 78 3.94 14.89 -18.25
C ALA A 78 5.01 14.34 -17.33
N SER A 79 6.15 15.04 -17.32
CA SER A 79 7.25 14.80 -16.39
C SER A 79 6.80 14.99 -14.94
N GLN A 80 6.00 16.03 -14.65
CA GLN A 80 5.45 16.25 -13.30
C GLN A 80 4.45 15.17 -12.89
N ALA A 81 3.52 14.81 -13.78
CA ALA A 81 2.55 13.75 -13.54
C ALA A 81 3.24 12.39 -13.29
N ALA A 82 4.25 12.04 -14.10
CA ALA A 82 5.05 10.83 -13.91
C ALA A 82 5.77 10.84 -12.55
N ALA A 83 6.44 11.95 -12.20
CA ALA A 83 7.13 12.08 -10.92
C ALA A 83 6.18 11.99 -9.71
N LEU A 84 4.98 12.56 -9.81
CA LEU A 84 3.95 12.45 -8.77
C LEU A 84 3.45 11.01 -8.63
N LYS A 85 3.21 10.31 -9.74
CA LYS A 85 2.81 8.90 -9.74
C LYS A 85 3.88 8.03 -9.08
N GLU A 86 5.13 8.17 -9.47
CA GLU A 86 6.24 7.41 -8.87
C GLU A 86 6.36 7.66 -7.37
N LYS A 87 6.23 8.92 -6.94
CA LYS A 87 6.25 9.29 -5.52
C LYS A 87 5.08 8.69 -4.76
N ALA A 88 3.88 8.67 -5.35
CA ALA A 88 2.70 8.08 -4.73
C ALA A 88 2.86 6.56 -4.55
N VAL A 89 3.29 5.85 -5.58
CA VAL A 89 3.59 4.41 -5.52
C VAL A 89 4.66 4.11 -4.46
N ALA A 90 5.75 4.88 -4.44
CA ALA A 90 6.81 4.71 -3.43
C ALA A 90 6.31 5.00 -2.01
N ALA A 91 5.43 5.99 -1.83
CA ALA A 91 4.84 6.31 -0.53
C ALA A 91 3.88 5.21 -0.05
N GLU A 92 3.12 4.61 -0.95
CA GLU A 92 2.25 3.48 -0.64
C GLU A 92 3.06 2.25 -0.22
N GLU A 93 4.09 1.88 -0.98
CA GLU A 93 4.97 0.77 -0.64
C GLU A 93 5.65 0.99 0.72
N ARG A 94 6.11 2.22 0.98
CA ARG A 94 6.67 2.57 2.28
C ARG A 94 5.64 2.40 3.41
N ARG A 95 4.42 2.89 3.23
CA ARG A 95 3.34 2.73 4.22
C ARG A 95 3.02 1.25 4.46
N ARG A 96 3.03 0.43 3.41
CA ARG A 96 2.83 -1.02 3.49
C ARG A 96 3.92 -1.69 4.34
N VAL A 97 5.19 -1.41 4.07
CA VAL A 97 6.32 -1.91 4.86
C VAL A 97 6.24 -1.46 6.33
N GLU A 98 5.89 -0.20 6.58
CA GLU A 98 5.74 0.34 7.94
C GLU A 98 4.61 -0.36 8.71
N ARG A 99 3.46 -0.62 8.06
CA ARG A 99 2.34 -1.38 8.64
C ARG A 99 2.77 -2.81 9.01
N LEU A 100 3.43 -3.51 8.10
CA LEU A 100 3.94 -4.86 8.35
C LEU A 100 4.92 -4.89 9.53
N ALA A 101 5.85 -3.93 9.59
CA ALA A 101 6.80 -3.80 10.68
C ALA A 101 6.12 -3.53 12.04
N LEU A 102 5.01 -2.79 12.06
CA LEU A 102 4.21 -2.58 13.26
C LEU A 102 3.51 -3.87 13.71
N VAL A 103 2.91 -4.62 12.78
CA VAL A 103 2.28 -5.92 13.07
C VAL A 103 3.30 -6.90 13.63
N MET A 104 4.48 -7.02 13.01
CA MET A 104 5.58 -7.85 13.50
C MET A 104 5.99 -7.52 14.93
N ARG A 105 6.19 -6.23 15.24
CA ARG A 105 6.57 -5.79 16.59
C ARG A 105 5.48 -6.12 17.60
N THR A 106 4.23 -5.86 17.27
CA THR A 106 3.08 -6.13 18.14
C THR A 106 2.95 -7.62 18.42
N LEU A 107 3.06 -8.45 17.38
CA LEU A 107 2.99 -9.90 17.51
C LEU A 107 4.17 -10.44 18.33
N SER A 108 5.38 -9.94 18.16
CA SER A 108 6.54 -10.36 18.96
C SER A 108 6.32 -10.12 20.45
N VAL A 109 5.82 -8.93 20.83
CA VAL A 109 5.48 -8.60 22.22
C VAL A 109 4.35 -9.50 22.73
N LEU A 110 3.31 -9.71 21.93
CA LEU A 110 2.18 -10.55 22.29
C LEU A 110 2.60 -12.01 22.50
N SER A 111 3.38 -12.58 21.58
CA SER A 111 3.93 -13.93 21.65
C SER A 111 4.70 -14.16 22.95
N HIS A 112 5.58 -13.22 23.32
CA HIS A 112 6.30 -13.32 24.58
C HIS A 112 5.36 -13.27 25.79
N LYS A 113 4.39 -12.33 25.79
CA LYS A 113 3.44 -12.16 26.89
C LYS A 113 2.47 -13.33 27.05
N ILE A 114 2.13 -14.03 25.98
CA ILE A 114 1.25 -15.22 26.02
C ILE A 114 2.04 -16.49 26.33
N ASN A 115 3.24 -16.65 25.80
CA ASN A 115 4.04 -17.85 26.06
C ASN A 115 4.35 -18.03 27.54
N ASN A 116 4.63 -16.95 28.28
CA ASN A 116 4.90 -17.02 29.72
C ASN A 116 3.75 -17.66 30.55
N PRO A 117 2.49 -17.18 30.47
CA PRO A 117 1.37 -17.81 31.16
C PRO A 117 1.06 -19.21 30.61
N LEU A 118 1.23 -19.47 29.31
CA LEU A 118 1.04 -20.83 28.76
C LEU A 118 2.04 -21.83 29.33
N THR A 119 3.33 -21.47 29.40
CA THR A 119 4.35 -22.30 30.05
C THR A 119 4.01 -22.57 31.51
N THR A 120 3.51 -21.55 32.22
CA THR A 120 3.06 -21.70 33.61
C THR A 120 1.85 -22.64 33.73
N LEU A 121 0.86 -22.52 32.84
CA LEU A 121 -0.32 -23.39 32.81
C LEU A 121 0.06 -24.84 32.53
N ILE A 122 0.94 -25.07 31.55
CA ILE A 122 1.47 -26.40 31.22
C ILE A 122 2.22 -27.00 32.43
N GLY A 123 3.10 -26.24 33.08
CA GLY A 123 3.81 -26.72 34.25
C GLY A 123 2.87 -27.07 35.40
N ARG A 124 1.85 -26.23 35.67
CA ARG A 124 0.86 -26.48 36.72
C ARG A 124 -0.04 -27.66 36.41
N SER A 125 -0.48 -27.83 35.17
CA SER A 125 -1.31 -28.99 34.80
C SER A 125 -0.52 -30.29 34.89
N GLN A 126 0.76 -30.29 34.54
CA GLN A 126 1.65 -31.45 34.72
C GLN A 126 1.83 -31.82 36.20
N MET A 127 2.02 -30.83 37.08
CA MET A 127 2.11 -31.06 38.53
C MET A 127 0.79 -31.52 39.15
N LEU A 128 -0.35 -30.98 38.71
CA LEU A 128 -1.67 -31.45 39.13
C LEU A 128 -1.90 -32.90 38.70
N ARG A 129 -1.55 -33.24 37.46
CA ARG A 129 -1.65 -34.62 36.96
C ARG A 129 -0.80 -35.60 37.75
N SER A 130 0.42 -35.24 38.14
CA SER A 130 1.32 -36.14 38.88
C SER A 130 0.96 -36.32 40.35
N SER A 131 0.24 -35.36 40.93
CA SER A 131 -0.14 -35.35 42.36
C SER A 131 -1.58 -35.76 42.62
N ALA A 132 -2.45 -35.77 41.60
CA ALA A 132 -3.86 -36.08 41.74
C ALA A 132 -4.13 -37.59 41.80
N GLY A 133 -4.85 -38.02 42.84
CA GLY A 133 -5.43 -39.38 42.92
C GLY A 133 -6.79 -39.52 42.21
N ASP A 134 -7.45 -38.41 41.91
CA ASP A 134 -8.77 -38.38 41.26
C ASP A 134 -8.63 -38.41 39.72
N PRO A 135 -9.15 -39.45 39.03
CA PRO A 135 -9.15 -39.53 37.58
C PRO A 135 -9.78 -38.33 36.86
N ALA A 136 -10.78 -37.67 37.47
CA ALA A 136 -11.41 -36.49 36.87
C ALA A 136 -10.44 -35.30 36.80
N VAL A 137 -9.64 -35.09 37.86
CA VAL A 137 -8.62 -34.03 37.91
C VAL A 137 -7.48 -34.31 36.94
N VAL A 138 -7.09 -35.57 36.77
CA VAL A 138 -6.11 -36.00 35.76
C VAL A 138 -6.59 -35.63 34.37
N LYS A 139 -7.83 -36.01 34.00
CA LYS A 139 -8.40 -35.73 32.68
C LYS A 139 -8.54 -34.22 32.42
N ALA A 140 -8.94 -33.44 33.43
CA ALA A 140 -9.02 -31.98 33.30
C ALA A 140 -7.63 -31.36 33.08
N SER A 141 -6.62 -31.85 33.79
CA SER A 141 -5.23 -31.38 33.65
C SER A 141 -4.65 -31.67 32.26
N GLU A 142 -4.97 -32.83 31.69
CA GLU A 142 -4.60 -33.17 30.30
C GLU A 142 -5.23 -32.23 29.29
N ALA A 143 -6.53 -31.93 29.44
CA ALA A 143 -7.23 -31.01 28.54
C ALA A 143 -6.63 -29.58 28.59
N ILE A 144 -6.23 -29.10 29.78
CA ILE A 144 -5.54 -27.81 29.94
C ILE A 144 -4.17 -27.83 29.26
N GLU A 145 -3.40 -28.91 29.45
CA GLU A 145 -2.09 -29.06 28.82
C GLU A 145 -2.20 -29.05 27.30
N GLU A 146 -3.14 -29.83 26.74
CA GLU A 146 -3.37 -29.92 25.31
C GLU A 146 -3.82 -28.58 24.73
N SER A 147 -4.80 -27.92 25.35
CA SER A 147 -5.29 -26.60 24.91
C SER A 147 -4.16 -25.57 24.91
N SER A 148 -3.32 -25.56 25.96
CA SER A 148 -2.19 -24.63 26.07
C SER A 148 -1.14 -24.86 24.99
N LYS A 149 -0.86 -26.14 24.66
CA LYS A 149 0.05 -26.50 23.56
C LYS A 149 -0.51 -26.08 22.20
N ARG A 150 -1.81 -26.25 21.96
CA ARG A 150 -2.47 -25.82 20.72
C ARG A 150 -2.36 -24.31 20.52
N ILE A 151 -2.66 -23.51 21.56
CA ILE A 151 -2.51 -22.05 21.49
C ILE A 151 -1.06 -21.65 21.18
N ALA A 152 -0.08 -22.31 21.81
CA ALA A 152 1.33 -22.05 21.53
C ALA A 152 1.72 -22.39 20.07
N SER A 153 1.12 -23.43 19.48
CA SER A 153 1.31 -23.75 18.05
C SER A 153 0.76 -22.66 17.16
N TYR A 154 -0.49 -22.23 17.39
CA TYR A 154 -1.13 -21.19 16.58
C TYR A 154 -0.36 -19.86 16.62
N ILE A 155 0.19 -19.49 17.78
CA ILE A 155 1.01 -18.28 17.90
C ILE A 155 2.31 -18.40 17.08
N LYS A 156 2.92 -19.59 17.05
CA LYS A 156 4.12 -19.84 16.24
C LYS A 156 3.81 -19.80 14.75
N GLU A 157 2.70 -20.42 14.33
CA GLU A 157 2.22 -20.40 12.95
C GLU A 157 1.92 -18.99 12.48
N LEU A 158 1.18 -18.21 13.28
CA LEU A 158 0.90 -16.80 13.00
C LEU A 158 2.20 -15.98 12.89
N SER A 159 3.15 -16.20 13.80
CA SER A 159 4.46 -15.53 13.75
C SER A 159 5.26 -15.89 12.50
N ALA A 160 5.18 -17.15 12.05
CA ALA A 160 5.84 -17.59 10.82
C ALA A 160 5.23 -16.92 9.58
N VAL A 161 3.89 -16.89 9.48
CA VAL A 161 3.20 -16.24 8.35
C VAL A 161 3.53 -14.76 8.26
N VAL A 162 3.50 -14.04 9.39
CA VAL A 162 3.86 -12.62 9.41
C VAL A 162 5.33 -12.43 9.00
N ARG A 163 6.26 -13.29 9.46
CA ARG A 163 7.69 -13.20 9.12
C ARG A 163 7.98 -13.42 7.64
N GLU A 164 7.24 -14.31 6.99
CA GLU A 164 7.45 -14.60 5.57
C GLU A 164 6.95 -13.49 4.64
N GLY A 165 6.21 -12.49 5.16
CA GLY A 165 5.76 -11.34 4.37
C GLY A 165 4.83 -11.71 3.21
N ARG A 166 4.30 -12.94 3.19
CA ARG A 166 3.38 -13.41 2.15
C ARG A 166 1.99 -12.86 2.44
N GLU A 167 1.63 -11.79 1.76
CA GLU A 167 0.31 -11.17 1.82
C GLU A 167 -0.81 -12.21 1.58
N GLU A 168 -0.65 -13.08 0.58
CA GLU A 168 -1.57 -14.20 0.31
C GLU A 168 -1.79 -15.16 1.49
N SER A 169 -0.79 -15.30 2.38
CA SER A 169 -0.91 -16.18 3.56
C SER A 169 -1.61 -15.48 4.71
N LEU A 170 -1.51 -14.14 4.77
CA LEU A 170 -2.17 -13.31 5.77
C LEU A 170 -3.67 -13.18 5.46
N ASP A 171 -4.03 -12.98 4.19
CA ASP A 171 -5.42 -12.97 3.74
C ASP A 171 -6.09 -14.33 3.96
N ARG A 172 -5.41 -15.43 3.61
CA ARG A 172 -5.93 -16.79 3.92
C ARG A 172 -6.16 -17.01 5.41
N LEU A 173 -5.27 -16.53 6.28
CA LEU A 173 -5.45 -16.63 7.73
C LEU A 173 -6.64 -15.80 8.25
N LEU A 174 -6.92 -14.65 7.63
CA LEU A 174 -8.05 -13.79 8.00
C LEU A 174 -9.38 -14.31 7.42
N ASP A 175 -9.34 -15.01 6.29
CA ASP A 175 -10.49 -15.62 5.63
C ASP A 175 -10.86 -17.01 6.18
N THR A 176 -9.97 -17.63 6.97
CA THR A 176 -10.26 -18.93 7.60
C THR A 176 -11.18 -18.73 8.82
N GLU A 177 -12.48 -18.84 8.54
CA GLU A 177 -13.57 -19.20 9.46
C GLU A 177 -14.13 -18.11 10.40
N ARG A 178 -15.23 -17.48 9.95
CA ARG A 178 -16.41 -17.39 10.83
C ARG A 178 -16.89 -18.82 11.05
N PRO A 179 -16.81 -19.40 12.26
CA PRO A 179 -17.46 -20.67 12.50
C PRO A 179 -18.95 -20.49 12.22
N GLU A 180 -19.50 -21.28 11.31
CA GLU A 180 -20.94 -21.43 11.17
C GLU A 180 -21.45 -21.97 12.51
N VAL A 181 -21.96 -21.06 13.34
CA VAL A 181 -22.68 -21.44 14.54
C VAL A 181 -23.99 -22.06 14.06
N GLU A 182 -23.96 -23.37 13.76
CA GLU A 182 -25.15 -24.21 13.64
C GLU A 182 -25.86 -24.20 14.99
N CYS A 183 -26.72 -23.20 15.19
CA CYS A 183 -27.65 -23.15 16.30
C CYS A 183 -28.72 -24.22 16.05
N LYS A 184 -28.42 -25.46 16.44
CA LYS A 184 -29.41 -26.53 16.55
C LYS A 184 -30.39 -26.13 17.65
N ARG A 185 -31.51 -25.52 17.27
CA ARG A 185 -32.67 -25.32 18.14
C ARG A 185 -33.25 -26.69 18.46
N GLY A 186 -33.09 -27.12 19.70
CA GLY A 186 -33.93 -28.14 20.32
C GLY A 186 -35.27 -27.56 20.76
#